data_AF-A0A7Y1ATK7-F1
#
_entry.id   AF-A0A7Y1ATK7-F1
#
_cell.length_a   1.000
_cell.length_b   1.000
_cell.length_c   1.000
_cell.angle_alpha   90.00
_cell.angle_beta   90.00
_cell.angle_gamma   90.00
#
_symmetry.space_group_name_H-M   'P 1'
#
loop_
_entity.id
_entity.type
_entity.pdbx_description
1 polymer ?
#
loop_
_entity_poly.entity_id
_entity_poly.type
_entity_poly.pdbx_seq_one_letter_code
_entity_poly.pdbx_strand_id
1 'polypeptide(L)'
;MSNVSIYKFEDTTEIRVVEIEGNPWFVAKDALAGMGYPQTSHANILKKLADDEVILKQIQKGVRSVSLISESGLYKLVMRSDKPEAQRFQDWVTRDVLPAIRKDGAYIMGEEKVATGEMDEDAFVLKAIEILQRKIDRLSSENKQLTTERDGLSSVVGQRSSAGMTD
;
A
#
# COMPACT_ATOMS: atom_id res chain seq x y z
N MET A 1 -10.49 -15.84 3.01
CA MET A 1 -11.47 -14.81 2.61
C MET A 1 -10.69 -13.53 2.38
N SER A 2 -10.81 -12.88 1.21
CA SER A 2 -10.18 -11.57 1.03
C SER A 2 -11.07 -10.52 1.68
N ASN A 3 -10.56 -9.85 2.71
CA ASN A 3 -11.26 -8.74 3.33
C ASN A 3 -11.17 -7.55 2.35
N VAL A 4 -12.32 -7.04 1.89
CA VAL A 4 -12.37 -5.90 0.97
C VAL A 4 -12.61 -4.65 1.81
N SER A 5 -11.68 -3.71 1.81
CA SER A 5 -11.85 -2.38 2.40
C SER A 5 -12.22 -1.37 1.31
N ILE A 6 -12.83 -0.26 1.72
CA ILE A 6 -13.15 0.86 0.83
C ILE A 6 -12.25 2.02 1.22
N TYR A 7 -11.46 2.50 0.26
CA TYR A 7 -10.73 3.75 0.38
C TYR A 7 -11.52 4.87 -0.29
N LYS A 8 -11.77 5.95 0.44
CA LYS A 8 -12.42 7.15 -0.11
C LYS A 8 -11.36 8.18 -0.44
N PHE A 9 -11.26 8.53 -1.71
CA PHE A 9 -10.43 9.65 -2.15
C PHE A 9 -11.28 10.91 -2.22
N GLU A 10 -10.90 11.93 -1.43
CA GLU A 10 -11.51 13.28 -1.40
C GLU A 10 -13.05 13.29 -1.41
N ASP A 11 -13.69 12.35 -0.70
CA ASP A 11 -15.14 12.21 -0.57
C ASP A 11 -15.96 11.99 -1.87
N THR A 12 -15.31 11.82 -3.03
CA THR A 12 -16.00 11.69 -4.33
C THR A 12 -15.83 10.34 -5.01
N THR A 13 -14.83 9.52 -4.65
CA THR A 13 -14.64 8.20 -5.27
C THR A 13 -14.30 7.12 -4.26
N GLU A 14 -15.10 6.06 -4.28
CA GLU A 14 -14.87 4.83 -3.52
C GLU A 14 -14.02 3.85 -4.33
N ILE A 15 -12.82 3.56 -3.85
CA ILE A 15 -11.90 2.59 -4.43
C ILE A 15 -11.89 1.36 -3.53
N ARG A 16 -12.32 0.20 -4.06
CA ARG A 16 -12.20 -1.05 -3.32
C ARG A 16 -10.75 -1.51 -3.27
N VAL A 17 -10.31 -1.95 -2.10
CA VAL A 17 -8.95 -2.42 -1.83
C VAL A 17 -9.01 -3.80 -1.19
N VAL A 18 -8.09 -4.68 -1.57
CA VAL A 18 -7.87 -5.96 -0.91
C VAL A 18 -6.42 -6.06 -0.46
N GLU A 19 -6.19 -6.63 0.71
CA GLU A 19 -4.85 -6.92 1.18
C GLU A 19 -4.41 -8.30 0.65
N ILE A 20 -3.23 -8.35 0.03
CA ILE A 20 -2.60 -9.57 -0.47
C ILE A 20 -1.13 -9.51 -0.04
N GLU A 21 -0.72 -10.48 0.79
CA GLU A 21 0.65 -10.57 1.29
C GLU A 21 1.12 -9.28 1.98
N GLY A 22 0.24 -8.65 2.76
CA GLY A 22 0.50 -7.39 3.47
C GLY A 22 0.52 -6.14 2.58
N ASN A 23 0.30 -6.29 1.27
CA ASN A 23 0.29 -5.17 0.33
C ASN A 23 -1.14 -4.83 -0.10
N PRO A 24 -1.48 -3.53 -0.27
CA PRO A 24 -2.76 -3.12 -0.79
C PRO A 24 -2.84 -3.33 -2.31
N TRP A 25 -3.95 -3.91 -2.75
CA TRP A 25 -4.29 -4.09 -4.16
C TRP A 25 -5.63 -3.44 -4.44
N PHE A 26 -5.66 -2.57 -5.45
CA PHE A 26 -6.80 -1.72 -5.75
C PHE A 26 -7.62 -2.30 -6.89
N VAL A 27 -8.94 -2.28 -6.80
CA VAL A 27 -9.78 -2.69 -7.93
C VAL A 27 -9.58 -1.71 -9.08
N ALA A 28 -9.03 -2.22 -10.19
CA ALA A 28 -8.60 -1.42 -11.34
C ALA A 28 -9.73 -0.55 -11.90
N LYS A 29 -10.94 -1.10 -11.98
CA LYS A 29 -12.12 -0.40 -12.47
C LYS A 29 -12.40 0.86 -11.65
N ASP A 30 -12.33 0.74 -10.32
CA ASP A 30 -12.68 1.83 -9.41
C ASP A 30 -11.60 2.91 -9.44
N ALA A 31 -10.32 2.50 -9.39
CA ALA A 31 -9.18 3.42 -9.47
C ALA A 31 -9.14 4.20 -10.80
N LEU A 32 -9.33 3.50 -11.93
CA LEU A 32 -9.37 4.14 -13.26
C LEU A 32 -10.58 5.04 -13.44
N ALA A 33 -11.73 4.68 -12.88
CA ALA A 33 -12.90 5.55 -12.86
C ALA A 33 -12.66 6.81 -12.01
N GLY A 34 -12.01 6.68 -10.85
CA GLY A 34 -11.61 7.81 -10.01
C GLY A 34 -10.63 8.76 -10.70
N MET A 35 -9.75 8.22 -11.54
CA MET A 35 -8.88 9.02 -12.42
C MET A 35 -9.61 9.56 -13.68
N GLY A 36 -10.92 9.35 -13.80
CA GLY A 36 -11.72 9.86 -14.92
C GLY A 36 -11.38 9.24 -16.28
N TYR A 37 -10.84 8.01 -16.29
CA TYR A 37 -10.64 7.25 -17.52
C TYR A 37 -11.94 6.53 -17.95
N PRO A 38 -12.35 6.66 -19.22
CA PRO A 38 -13.52 5.96 -19.71
C PRO A 38 -13.30 4.45 -19.68
N GLN A 39 -14.34 3.68 -19.35
CA GLN A 39 -14.25 2.22 -19.21
C GLN A 39 -13.69 1.53 -20.48
N THR A 40 -13.95 2.08 -21.66
CA THR A 40 -13.42 1.60 -22.95
C THR A 40 -11.90 1.67 -23.05
N SER A 41 -11.25 2.54 -22.28
CA SER A 41 -9.79 2.70 -22.27
C SER A 41 -9.08 1.82 -21.24
N HIS A 42 -9.80 1.25 -20.26
CA HIS A 42 -9.20 0.58 -19.10
C HIS A 42 -8.26 -0.57 -19.50
N ALA A 43 -8.69 -1.42 -20.43
CA ALA A 43 -7.87 -2.55 -20.89
C ALA A 43 -6.54 -2.09 -21.52
N ASN A 44 -6.55 -0.99 -22.28
CA ASN A 44 -5.33 -0.45 -22.90
C ASN A 44 -4.42 0.23 -21.90
N ILE A 45 -4.97 0.82 -20.83
CA ILE A 45 -4.20 1.43 -19.75
C ILE A 45 -3.50 0.34 -18.92
N LEU A 46 -4.22 -0.72 -18.55
CA LEU A 46 -3.67 -1.82 -17.75
C LEU A 46 -2.54 -2.56 -18.48
N LYS A 47 -2.59 -2.66 -19.82
CA LYS A 47 -1.50 -3.22 -20.63
C LYS A 47 -0.19 -2.43 -20.59
N LYS A 48 -0.18 -1.21 -20.03
CA LYS A 48 1.03 -0.39 -19.86
C LYS A 48 1.73 -0.63 -18.52
N LEU A 49 1.13 -1.44 -17.65
CA LEU A 49 1.71 -1.87 -16.39
C LEU A 49 2.46 -3.19 -16.58
N ALA A 50 3.38 -3.48 -15.68
CA ALA A 50 4.10 -4.76 -15.70
C ALA A 50 3.18 -5.91 -15.27
N ASP A 51 3.58 -7.15 -15.60
CA ASP A 51 2.77 -8.35 -15.34
C ASP A 51 2.56 -8.60 -13.83
N ASP A 52 3.48 -8.15 -12.98
CA ASP A 52 3.39 -8.21 -11.52
C ASP A 52 2.59 -7.04 -10.90
N GLU A 53 2.19 -6.06 -11.70
CA GLU A 53 1.41 -4.90 -11.26
C GLU A 53 -0.09 -5.06 -11.53
N VAL A 54 -0.48 -6.09 -12.28
CA VAL A 54 -1.89 -6.37 -12.60
C VAL A 54 -2.18 -7.85 -12.44
N ILE A 55 -3.14 -8.17 -11.57
CA ILE A 55 -3.61 -9.55 -11.38
C ILE A 55 -5.10 -9.66 -11.59
N LEU A 56 -5.56 -10.84 -11.99
CA LEU A 56 -6.98 -11.18 -12.08
C LEU A 56 -7.36 -12.04 -10.88
N LYS A 57 -8.27 -11.56 -10.03
CA LYS A 57 -8.65 -12.29 -8.80
C LYS A 57 -10.15 -12.19 -8.53
N GLN A 58 -10.73 -13.28 -8.04
CA GLN A 58 -12.08 -13.28 -7.51
C GLN A 58 -12.04 -12.77 -6.06
N ILE A 59 -12.54 -11.56 -5.83
CA ILE A 59 -12.56 -10.93 -4.51
C ILE A 59 -13.82 -11.27 -3.69
N GLN A 60 -14.88 -11.79 -4.34
CA GLN A 60 -16.14 -12.20 -3.71
C GLN A 60 -16.66 -13.50 -4.35
N LYS A 61 -17.17 -14.42 -3.53
CA LYS A 61 -17.67 -15.73 -3.99
C LYS A 61 -18.86 -15.55 -4.93
N GLY A 62 -18.85 -16.25 -6.07
CA GLY A 62 -19.91 -16.18 -7.07
C GLY A 62 -19.87 -14.94 -7.96
N VAL A 63 -18.94 -14.01 -7.72
CA VAL A 63 -18.70 -12.84 -8.58
C VAL A 63 -17.59 -13.15 -9.58
N ARG A 64 -17.66 -12.58 -10.78
CA ARG A 64 -16.56 -12.69 -11.77
C ARG A 64 -15.27 -12.11 -11.22
N SER A 65 -14.14 -12.67 -11.64
CA SER A 65 -12.82 -12.11 -11.31
C SER A 65 -12.70 -10.66 -11.79
N VAL A 66 -12.04 -9.84 -10.99
CA VAL A 66 -11.77 -8.44 -11.29
C VAL A 66 -10.26 -8.22 -11.42
N SER A 67 -9.87 -7.28 -12.27
CA SER A 67 -8.48 -6.82 -12.32
C SER A 67 -8.17 -6.00 -11.08
N LEU A 68 -7.06 -6.34 -10.43
CA LEU A 68 -6.48 -5.60 -9.33
C LEU A 68 -5.16 -4.99 -9.82
N ILE A 69 -4.88 -3.76 -9.39
CA ILE A 69 -3.59 -3.10 -9.62
C ILE A 69 -2.84 -3.02 -8.30
N SER A 70 -1.53 -3.26 -8.36
CA SER A 70 -0.64 -3.06 -7.22
C SER A 70 -0.51 -1.56 -6.90
N GLU A 71 -0.01 -1.24 -5.72
CA GLU A 71 0.31 0.14 -5.33
C GLU A 71 1.34 0.79 -6.28
N SER A 72 2.37 0.04 -6.69
CA SER A 72 3.34 0.48 -7.71
C SER A 72 2.64 0.81 -9.04
N GLY A 73 1.75 -0.08 -9.49
CA GLY A 73 0.97 0.12 -10.71
C GLY A 73 0.09 1.37 -10.62
N LEU A 74 -0.60 1.56 -9.50
CA LEU A 74 -1.41 2.75 -9.23
C LEU A 74 -0.57 4.03 -9.32
N TYR A 75 0.59 4.08 -8.65
CA TYR A 75 1.47 5.26 -8.70
C TYR A 75 1.98 5.55 -10.10
N LYS A 76 2.34 4.53 -10.89
CA LYS A 76 2.72 4.72 -12.30
C LYS A 76 1.58 5.32 -13.13
N LEU A 77 0.33 4.96 -12.86
CA LEU A 77 -0.82 5.54 -13.55
C LEU A 77 -1.05 6.99 -13.14
N VAL A 78 -0.98 7.28 -11.84
CA VAL A 78 -1.13 8.64 -11.31
C VAL A 78 -0.06 9.56 -11.87
N MET A 79 1.21 9.13 -11.89
CA MET A 79 2.36 9.92 -12.39
C MET A 79 2.34 10.17 -13.91
N ARG A 80 1.49 9.47 -14.67
CA ARG A 80 1.32 9.65 -16.12
C ARG A 80 0.02 10.37 -16.49
N SER A 81 -0.78 10.74 -15.49
CA SER A 81 -2.11 11.30 -15.68
C SER A 81 -2.06 12.81 -15.76
N ASP A 82 -2.73 13.39 -16.76
CA ASP A 82 -2.88 14.85 -16.90
C ASP A 82 -4.11 15.40 -16.17
N LYS A 83 -4.77 14.58 -15.35
CA LYS A 83 -6.00 14.96 -14.63
C LYS A 83 -5.70 15.87 -13.44
N PRO A 84 -6.53 16.89 -13.14
CA PRO A 84 -6.29 17.81 -12.02
C PRO A 84 -6.10 17.09 -10.67
N GLU A 85 -6.86 16.03 -10.42
CA GLU A 85 -6.77 15.23 -9.19
C GLU A 85 -5.41 14.53 -9.08
N ALA A 86 -4.90 14.00 -10.21
CA ALA A 86 -3.59 13.37 -10.26
C ALA A 86 -2.47 14.41 -10.14
N GLN A 87 -2.64 15.60 -10.73
CA GLN A 87 -1.69 16.70 -10.62
C GLN A 87 -1.49 17.15 -9.17
N ARG A 88 -2.56 17.22 -8.36
CA ARG A 88 -2.42 17.54 -6.92
C ARG A 88 -1.51 16.55 -6.20
N PHE A 89 -1.72 15.26 -6.43
CA PHE A 89 -0.87 14.22 -5.84
C PHE A 89 0.57 14.28 -6.38
N GLN A 90 0.74 14.48 -7.70
CA GLN A 90 2.05 14.62 -8.32
C GLN A 90 2.82 15.82 -7.75
N ASP A 91 2.18 16.98 -7.61
CA ASP A 91 2.79 18.18 -7.05
C ASP A 91 3.21 17.94 -5.60
N TRP A 92 2.33 17.37 -4.77
CA TRP A 92 2.68 17.00 -3.39
C TRP A 92 3.87 16.04 -3.32
N VAL A 93 3.88 14.99 -4.15
CA VAL A 93 5.00 14.04 -4.18
C VAL A 93 6.30 14.72 -4.64
N THR A 94 6.25 15.52 -5.70
CA THR A 94 7.46 16.07 -6.34
C THR A 94 8.00 17.32 -5.65
N ARG A 95 7.17 18.08 -4.93
CA ARG A 95 7.55 19.31 -4.24
C ARG A 95 7.79 19.11 -2.75
N ASP A 96 7.09 18.19 -2.12
CA ASP A 96 7.17 17.97 -0.67
C ASP A 96 7.85 16.64 -0.35
N VAL A 97 7.27 15.51 -0.79
CA VAL A 97 7.71 14.17 -0.36
C VAL A 97 9.11 13.82 -0.86
N LEU A 98 9.36 13.88 -2.17
CA LEU A 98 10.65 13.51 -2.74
C LEU A 98 11.77 14.46 -2.29
N PRO A 99 11.56 15.79 -2.22
CA PRO A 99 12.55 16.69 -1.66
C PRO A 99 12.87 16.41 -0.18
N ALA A 100 11.88 16.12 0.67
CA ALA A 100 12.11 15.74 2.07
C ALA A 100 12.94 14.45 2.17
N ILE A 101 12.54 13.40 1.44
CA ILE A 101 13.31 12.14 1.40
C ILE A 101 14.75 12.39 0.92
N ARG A 102 14.96 13.22 -0.10
CA ARG A 102 16.31 13.52 -0.61
C ARG A 102 17.18 14.28 0.40
N LYS A 103 16.58 15.20 1.16
CA LYS A 103 17.30 16.05 2.13
C LYS A 103 17.56 15.32 3.45
N ASP A 104 16.53 14.69 3.98
CA ASP A 104 16.46 14.24 5.37
C ASP A 104 16.39 12.72 5.49
N GLY A 105 16.27 12.00 4.37
CA GLY A 105 16.18 10.54 4.33
C GLY A 105 14.79 9.98 4.69
N ALA A 106 13.83 10.84 5.00
CA ALA A 106 12.46 10.48 5.34
C ALA A 106 11.49 11.59 4.95
N TYR A 107 10.20 11.24 4.90
CA TYR A 107 9.10 12.19 4.86
C TYR A 107 8.16 11.91 6.04
N ILE A 108 7.74 12.96 6.74
CA ILE A 108 6.78 12.89 7.83
C ILE A 108 5.57 13.73 7.44
N MET A 109 4.43 13.06 7.25
CA MET A 109 3.19 13.73 6.85
C MET A 109 2.87 14.94 7.73
N GLY A 110 2.76 16.13 7.13
CA GLY A 110 2.52 17.38 7.83
C GLY A 110 3.75 18.25 8.03
N GLU A 111 4.95 17.81 7.64
CA GLU A 111 6.16 18.65 7.69
C GLU A 111 6.05 19.88 6.77
N GLU A 112 5.31 19.77 5.66
CA GLU A 112 5.01 20.89 4.77
C GLU A 112 4.27 22.02 5.50
N LYS A 113 3.52 21.70 6.55
CA LYS A 113 2.78 22.66 7.38
C LYS A 113 3.66 23.37 8.39
N VAL A 114 4.81 22.79 8.73
CA VAL A 114 5.81 23.48 9.55
C VAL A 114 6.45 24.59 8.74
N ALA A 115 6.79 24.30 7.47
CA ALA A 115 7.36 25.29 6.56
C ALA A 115 6.41 26.46 6.26
N THR A 116 5.09 26.23 6.22
CA THR A 116 4.08 27.30 6.05
C THR A 116 3.71 28.02 7.35
N GLY A 117 4.18 27.53 8.51
CA GLY A 117 3.82 28.05 9.83
C GLY A 117 2.40 27.67 10.30
N GLU A 118 1.73 26.77 9.58
CA GLU A 118 0.44 26.19 9.99
C GLU A 118 0.57 25.17 11.13
N MET A 119 1.78 24.66 11.37
CA MET A 119 2.11 23.72 12.43
C MET A 119 3.36 24.18 13.19
N ASP A 120 3.28 24.15 14.51
CA ASP A 120 4.39 24.43 15.40
C ASP A 120 5.44 23.30 15.36
N GLU A 121 6.73 23.65 15.53
CA GLU A 121 7.85 22.70 15.47
C GLU A 121 7.74 21.60 16.54
N ASP A 122 7.36 21.95 17.78
CA ASP A 122 7.21 20.96 18.85
C ASP A 122 6.04 20.01 18.57
N ALA A 123 4.94 20.55 18.02
CA ALA A 123 3.80 19.74 17.59
C ALA A 123 4.18 18.74 16.49
N PHE A 124 5.04 19.16 15.55
CA PHE A 124 5.57 18.27 14.51
C PHE A 124 6.47 17.17 15.09
N VAL A 125 7.39 17.53 16.00
CA VAL A 125 8.27 16.56 16.66
C VAL A 125 7.46 15.53 17.45
N LEU A 126 6.42 15.95 18.17
CA LEU A 126 5.53 15.02 18.87
C LEU A 126 4.86 14.04 17.91
N LYS A 127 4.33 14.56 16.78
CA LYS A 127 3.72 13.74 15.73
C LYS A 127 4.71 12.74 15.13
N ALA A 128 5.95 13.16 14.90
CA ALA A 128 7.03 12.31 14.42
C ALA A 128 7.30 11.16 15.40
N ILE A 129 7.41 11.46 16.70
CA ILE A 129 7.61 10.46 17.75
C ILE A 129 6.44 9.47 17.78
N GLU A 130 5.20 9.93 17.69
CA GLU A 130 4.02 9.05 17.65
C GLU A 130 4.04 8.10 16.44
N ILE A 131 4.42 8.60 15.26
CA ILE A 131 4.55 7.79 14.04
C ILE A 131 5.62 6.72 14.23
N LEU A 132 6.78 7.09 14.76
CA LEU A 132 7.87 6.16 15.03
C LEU A 132 7.48 5.13 16.07
N GLN A 133 6.79 5.52 17.15
CA GLN A 133 6.33 4.59 18.18
C GLN A 133 5.35 3.57 17.60
N ARG A 134 4.36 4.00 16.81
CA ARG A 134 3.46 3.07 16.10
C ARG A 134 4.21 2.08 15.22
N LYS A 135 5.28 2.54 14.55
CA LYS A 135 6.13 1.68 13.72
C LYS A 135 6.91 0.67 14.57
N ILE A 136 7.46 1.09 15.71
CA ILE A 136 8.13 0.21 16.68
C ILE A 136 7.17 -0.87 17.18
N ASP A 137 5.96 -0.50 17.58
CA ASP A 137 4.96 -1.43 18.11
C ASP A 137 4.55 -2.48 17.06
N ARG A 138 4.33 -2.03 15.81
CA ARG A 138 4.02 -2.92 14.69
C ARG A 138 5.17 -3.89 14.40
N LEU A 139 6.39 -3.38 14.21
CA LEU A 139 7.56 -4.22 13.92
C LEU A 139 7.87 -5.19 15.06
N SER A 140 7.68 -4.76 16.32
CA SER A 140 7.85 -5.62 17.48
C SER A 140 6.83 -6.77 17.49
N SER A 141 5.59 -6.49 17.07
CA SER A 141 4.53 -7.49 16.95
C SER A 141 4.81 -8.49 15.83
N GLU A 142 5.22 -8.00 14.65
CA GLU A 142 5.61 -8.83 13.50
C GLU A 142 6.79 -9.74 13.85
N ASN A 143 7.85 -9.18 14.45
CA ASN A 143 9.00 -9.97 14.90
C ASN A 143 8.62 -11.05 15.90
N LYS A 144 7.73 -10.75 16.86
CA LYS A 144 7.24 -11.73 17.83
C LYS A 144 6.49 -12.89 17.15
N GLN A 145 5.67 -12.60 16.14
CA GLN A 145 4.98 -13.63 15.36
C GLN A 145 5.97 -14.52 14.59
N LEU A 146 6.92 -13.90 13.88
CA LEU A 146 7.95 -14.62 13.13
C LEU A 146 8.82 -15.51 14.01
N THR A 147 9.22 -15.03 15.20
CA THR A 147 9.98 -15.86 16.16
C THR A 147 9.16 -17.06 16.65
N THR A 148 7.87 -16.87 16.90
CA THR A 148 6.97 -17.94 17.35
C THR A 148 6.78 -18.99 16.25
N GLU A 149 6.58 -18.56 15.01
CA GLU A 149 6.45 -19.45 13.85
C GLU A 149 7.74 -20.24 13.60
N ARG A 150 8.90 -19.57 13.64
CA ARG A 150 10.21 -20.21 13.52
C ARG A 150 10.41 -21.30 14.58
N ASP A 151 10.13 -20.97 15.84
CA ASP A 151 10.34 -21.91 16.95
C ASP A 151 9.38 -23.11 16.85
N GLY A 152 8.14 -22.87 16.43
CA GLY A 152 7.17 -23.91 16.10
C GLY A 152 7.65 -24.84 14.98
N LEU A 153 8.13 -24.29 13.86
CA LEU A 153 8.66 -25.08 12.74
C LEU A 153 9.88 -25.92 13.15
N SER A 154 10.78 -25.36 13.95
CA SER A 154 11.97 -26.07 14.44
C SER A 154 11.61 -27.29 15.30
N SER A 155 10.53 -27.19 16.08
CA SER A 155 10.03 -28.32 16.89
C SER A 155 9.48 -29.48 16.03
N VAL A 156 8.82 -29.16 14.90
CA VAL A 156 8.26 -30.15 13.97
C VAL A 156 9.37 -30.87 13.17
N VAL A 157 10.41 -30.14 12.75
CA VAL A 157 11.57 -30.74 12.06
C VAL A 157 12.36 -31.67 12.99
N GLY A 158 12.51 -31.28 14.26
CA GLY A 158 13.14 -32.13 15.29
C GLY A 158 12.40 -33.46 15.49
N GLN A 159 11.07 -33.42 15.56
CA GLN A 159 10.24 -34.63 15.74
C GLN A 159 10.23 -35.56 14.52
N ARG A 160 10.28 -35.03 13.29
CA ARG A 160 10.36 -35.85 12.07
C ARG A 160 11.71 -36.54 11.90
N SER A 161 12.79 -35.90 12.35
CA SER A 161 14.15 -36.47 12.29
C SER A 161 14.33 -37.63 13.27
N SER A 162 13.64 -37.61 14.42
CA SER A 162 13.62 -38.73 15.37
C SER A 162 12.75 -39.91 14.93
N ALA A 163 11.74 -39.69 14.08
CA ALA A 163 10.83 -40.74 13.62
C ALA A 163 11.36 -41.54 12.41
N GLY A 164 12.37 -41.03 11.69
CA GLY A 164 12.98 -41.69 10.53
C GLY A 164 14.23 -42.52 10.82
N MET A 165 14.61 -42.68 12.11
CA MET A 165 15.82 -43.42 12.53
C MET A 165 15.49 -44.82 13.08
N THR A 166 14.24 -45.26 13.00
CA THR A 166 13.79 -46.60 13.39
C THR A 166 13.29 -47.36 12.16
N ASP A 167 14.22 -47.85 11.35
CA ASP A 167 14.05 -48.99 10.43
C ASP A 167 15.44 -49.57 10.10
#